data_AF-A0A7C3AAW3-F1
#
_entry.id   AF-A0A7C3AAW3-F1
#
_cell.length_a   1.000
_cell.length_b   1.000
_cell.length_c   1.000
_cell.angle_alpha   90.00
_cell.angle_beta   90.00
_cell.angle_gamma   90.00
#
_symmetry.space_group_name_H-M   'P 1'
#
loop_
_entity.id
_entity.type
_entity.pdbx_description
1 polymer ?
#
loop_
_entity_poly.entity_id
_entity_poly.type
_entity_poly.pdbx_seq_one_letter_code
_entity_poly.pdbx_strand_id
1 'polypeptide(L)'
;FALVAFYLLDLRGLRGPMVRSVNGSAMLDRLAQRYGVSVIETPNGFPYLARAMQEHRAVIAGEESGGIAVALHLPERDGLLCGLLLLDLLRQRRGPLSQVLDELEEIVGTWAYRRLDLPLPPARRDAVRSRLQSAAKPARLAGLAVVDESRLDGLKLYLENGAWVLIRPSGTEPLLRVYVEAPEPERVDQLLAEARQWLEQ
;
A
#
# COMPACT_ATOMS: atom_id res chain seq x y z
N PHE A 1 5.02 -4.82 7.36
CA PHE A 1 4.56 -3.45 7.70
C PHE A 1 3.34 -3.47 8.63
N ALA A 2 2.19 -4.02 8.22
CA ALA A 2 0.97 -4.07 9.03
C ALA A 2 1.17 -4.72 10.43
N LEU A 3 1.95 -5.79 10.54
CA LEU A 3 2.30 -6.40 11.84
C LEU A 3 3.03 -5.43 12.80
N VAL A 4 3.97 -4.63 12.28
CA VAL A 4 4.70 -3.64 13.10
C VAL A 4 3.75 -2.52 13.50
N ALA A 5 2.91 -2.04 12.60
CA ALA A 5 1.87 -1.06 12.90
C ALA A 5 0.90 -1.58 13.99
N PHE A 6 0.41 -2.81 13.83
CA PHE A 6 -0.42 -3.49 14.82
C PHE A 6 0.25 -3.56 16.19
N TYR A 7 1.51 -4.00 16.27
CA TYR A 7 2.27 -4.02 17.52
C TYR A 7 2.38 -2.63 18.16
N LEU A 8 2.67 -1.59 17.36
CA LEU A 8 2.81 -0.23 17.88
C LEU A 8 1.49 0.33 18.43
N LEU A 9 0.38 0.05 17.75
CA LEU A 9 -0.95 0.51 18.16
C LEU A 9 -1.51 -0.34 19.31
N ASP A 10 -1.51 -1.66 19.18
CA ASP A 10 -2.17 -2.57 20.14
C ASP A 10 -1.36 -2.73 21.43
N LEU A 11 -0.11 -3.18 21.30
CA LEU A 11 0.71 -3.56 22.45
C LEU A 11 1.50 -2.41 23.05
N ARG A 12 2.00 -1.50 22.21
CA ARG A 12 2.75 -0.32 22.68
C ARG A 12 1.86 0.87 23.00
N GLY A 13 0.57 0.79 22.65
CA GLY A 13 -0.41 1.83 22.96
C GLY A 13 -0.14 3.17 22.28
N LEU A 14 0.71 3.22 21.24
CA LEU A 14 0.97 4.46 20.53
C LEU A 14 -0.28 4.90 19.77
N ARG A 15 -0.58 6.19 19.83
CA ARG A 15 -1.68 6.79 19.08
C ARG A 15 -1.15 7.99 18.32
N GLY A 16 -1.26 7.93 17.01
CA GLY A 16 -0.86 8.97 16.09
C GLY A 16 -1.04 8.51 14.65
N PRO A 17 -0.89 9.41 13.68
CA PRO A 17 -1.06 9.08 12.27
C PRO A 17 -0.11 7.96 11.83
N MET A 18 -0.50 7.20 10.82
CA MET A 18 0.39 6.31 10.08
C MET A 18 0.62 6.87 8.68
N VAL A 19 1.77 6.60 8.07
CA VAL A 19 2.07 7.02 6.70
C VAL A 19 2.32 5.79 5.83
N ARG A 20 1.70 5.75 4.65
CA ARG A 20 2.02 4.75 3.63
C ARG A 20 2.19 5.38 2.25
N SER A 21 3.00 4.76 1.41
CA SER A 21 3.06 5.12 0.00
C SER A 21 1.73 4.76 -0.69
N VAL A 22 1.47 5.36 -1.84
CA VAL A 22 0.23 5.16 -2.61
C VAL A 22 0.01 3.70 -3.04
N ASN A 23 1.07 2.91 -3.15
CA ASN A 23 1.02 1.47 -3.41
C ASN A 23 1.06 0.61 -2.14
N GLY A 24 1.07 1.21 -0.95
CA GLY A 24 0.98 0.50 0.31
C GLY A 24 -0.40 -0.13 0.49
N SER A 25 -0.42 -1.26 1.21
CA SER A 25 -1.63 -2.02 1.51
C SER A 25 -2.70 -1.20 2.25
N ALA A 26 -3.96 -1.42 1.89
CA ALA A 26 -5.14 -0.89 2.55
C ALA A 26 -5.39 -1.51 3.94
N MET A 27 -4.64 -2.56 4.32
CA MET A 27 -4.65 -3.10 5.69
C MET A 27 -4.39 -2.01 6.74
N LEU A 28 -3.57 -1.00 6.40
CA LEU A 28 -3.32 0.12 7.30
C LEU A 28 -4.54 1.00 7.54
N ASP A 29 -5.38 1.20 6.54
CA ASP A 29 -6.61 1.97 6.67
C ASP A 29 -7.59 1.27 7.62
N ARG A 30 -7.64 -0.07 7.56
CA ARG A 30 -8.44 -0.90 8.48
C ARG A 30 -7.90 -0.86 9.92
N LEU A 31 -6.58 -0.96 10.10
CA LEU A 31 -5.96 -0.74 11.41
C LEU A 31 -6.26 0.66 11.94
N ALA A 32 -6.12 1.68 11.10
CA ALA A 32 -6.37 3.06 11.48
C ALA A 32 -7.81 3.26 11.98
N GLN A 33 -8.78 2.70 11.26
CA GLN A 33 -10.18 2.68 11.67
C GLN A 33 -10.37 1.97 13.03
N ARG A 34 -9.75 0.79 13.21
CA ARG A 34 -9.85 0.01 14.45
C ARG A 34 -9.33 0.74 15.69
N TYR A 35 -8.25 1.52 15.53
CA TYR A 35 -7.57 2.22 16.62
C TYR A 35 -7.87 3.71 16.71
N GLY A 36 -8.72 4.25 15.83
CA GLY A 36 -9.13 5.66 15.84
C GLY A 36 -7.98 6.61 15.48
N VAL A 37 -7.11 6.23 14.55
CA VAL A 37 -6.02 7.06 14.04
C VAL A 37 -6.21 7.35 12.54
N SER A 38 -5.45 8.29 11.99
CA SER A 38 -5.50 8.64 10.56
C SER A 38 -4.38 7.97 9.77
N VAL A 39 -4.59 7.79 8.46
CA VAL A 39 -3.56 7.38 7.50
C VAL A 39 -3.27 8.55 6.55
N ILE A 40 -1.99 8.80 6.30
CA ILE A 40 -1.50 9.76 5.32
C ILE A 40 -0.90 8.97 4.16
N GLU A 41 -1.43 9.20 2.96
CA GLU A 41 -0.91 8.61 1.74
C GLU A 41 0.11 9.55 1.09
N THR A 42 1.25 9.02 0.64
CA THR A 42 2.30 9.80 -0.05
C THR A 42 2.59 9.23 -1.43
N PRO A 43 3.23 9.99 -2.35
CA PRO A 43 3.87 9.42 -3.52
C PRO A 43 4.88 8.31 -3.15
N ASN A 44 5.25 7.47 -4.11
CA ASN A 44 6.24 6.44 -3.86
C ASN A 44 7.63 7.06 -3.64
N GLY A 45 8.35 6.52 -2.66
CA GLY A 45 9.72 6.90 -2.34
C GLY A 45 9.88 7.35 -0.89
N PHE A 46 10.84 6.75 -0.21
CA PHE A 46 11.10 6.99 1.20
C PHE A 46 11.29 8.46 1.63
N PRO A 47 11.88 9.38 0.83
CA PRO A 47 11.97 10.79 1.21
C PRO A 47 10.61 11.44 1.48
N TYR A 48 9.56 11.06 0.73
CA TYR A 48 8.20 11.55 0.97
C TYR A 48 7.63 11.02 2.28
N LEU A 49 7.86 9.72 2.55
CA LEU A 49 7.44 9.05 3.79
C LEU A 49 8.11 9.68 5.02
N ALA A 50 9.43 9.84 4.98
CA ALA A 50 10.21 10.43 6.07
C ALA A 50 9.74 11.87 6.38
N ARG A 51 9.53 12.67 5.34
CA ARG A 51 9.02 14.04 5.46
C ARG A 51 7.61 14.06 6.08
N ALA A 52 6.67 13.29 5.55
CA ALA A 52 5.31 13.21 6.07
C ALA A 52 5.29 12.68 7.52
N MET A 53 6.17 11.73 7.85
CA MET A 53 6.30 11.20 9.21
C MET A 53 6.73 12.29 10.20
N GLN A 54 7.69 13.14 9.82
CA GLN A 54 8.12 14.28 10.62
C GLN A 54 7.03 15.36 10.73
N GLU A 55 6.44 15.76 9.61
CA GLU A 55 5.42 16.82 9.55
C GLU A 55 4.18 16.48 10.37
N HIS A 56 3.73 15.22 10.31
CA HIS A 56 2.52 14.75 10.97
C HIS A 56 2.76 14.03 12.30
N ARG A 57 4.01 13.93 12.75
CA ARG A 57 4.40 13.18 13.97
C ARG A 57 3.83 11.76 13.95
N ALA A 58 3.93 11.10 12.80
CA ALA A 58 3.36 9.79 12.58
C ALA A 58 4.10 8.71 13.37
N VAL A 59 3.37 7.69 13.85
CA VAL A 59 3.95 6.61 14.67
C VAL A 59 4.76 5.63 13.83
N ILE A 60 4.45 5.52 12.55
CA ILE A 60 5.09 4.61 11.60
C ILE A 60 4.92 5.14 10.17
N ALA A 61 5.92 4.91 9.34
CA ALA A 61 5.87 5.16 7.91
C ALA A 61 6.45 3.96 7.15
N GLY A 62 5.85 3.58 6.02
CA GLY A 62 6.36 2.45 5.23
C GLY A 62 5.95 2.41 3.77
N GLU A 63 6.74 1.67 2.99
CA GLU A 63 6.54 1.39 1.56
C GLU A 63 6.49 -0.12 1.30
N GLU A 64 5.95 -0.53 0.14
CA GLU A 64 5.76 -1.94 -0.23
C GLU A 64 7.08 -2.70 -0.41
N SER A 65 8.17 -1.97 -0.71
CA SER A 65 9.53 -2.49 -0.85
C SER A 65 10.11 -3.09 0.45
N GLY A 66 9.42 -2.89 1.59
CA GLY A 66 9.86 -3.34 2.91
C GLY A 66 10.54 -2.25 3.74
N GLY A 67 10.73 -1.05 3.19
CA GLY A 67 11.25 0.10 3.94
C GLY A 67 10.23 0.57 5.00
N ILE A 68 10.61 0.50 6.28
CA ILE A 68 9.75 0.90 7.42
C ILE A 68 10.57 1.78 8.38
N ALA A 69 10.01 2.93 8.76
CA ALA A 69 10.46 3.76 9.88
C ALA A 69 9.41 3.80 10.99
N VAL A 70 9.86 3.90 12.24
CA VAL A 70 9.00 3.94 13.44
C VAL A 70 9.38 5.15 14.29
N ALA A 71 8.40 5.79 14.92
CA ALA A 71 8.62 7.01 15.72
C ALA A 71 9.52 6.80 16.96
N LEU A 72 9.79 5.54 17.31
CA LEU A 72 10.71 5.17 18.38
C LEU A 72 12.18 5.40 18.02
N HIS A 73 12.48 5.76 16.77
CA HIS A 73 13.83 6.00 16.28
C HIS A 73 13.82 7.08 15.18
N LEU A 74 14.89 7.15 14.38
CA LEU A 74 15.01 8.07 13.26
C LEU A 74 13.89 7.83 12.22
N PRO A 75 13.42 8.88 11.53
CA PRO A 75 12.49 8.78 10.41
C PRO A 75 13.20 8.27 9.15
N GLU A 76 13.92 7.15 9.29
CA GLU A 76 14.64 6.43 8.23
C GLU A 76 14.37 4.93 8.37
N ARG A 77 14.52 4.20 7.26
CA ARG A 77 14.32 2.75 7.22
C ARG A 77 15.28 2.06 8.19
N ASP A 78 14.71 1.27 9.08
CA ASP A 78 15.49 0.49 10.04
C ASP A 78 14.96 -0.93 10.15
N GLY A 79 15.54 -1.81 9.32
CA GLY A 79 15.17 -3.22 9.29
C GLY A 79 15.56 -3.99 10.56
N LEU A 80 16.67 -3.59 11.21
CA LEU A 80 17.11 -4.22 12.45
C LEU A 80 16.15 -3.91 13.59
N LEU A 81 15.76 -2.64 13.73
CA LEU A 81 14.76 -2.23 14.69
C LEU A 81 13.41 -2.92 14.42
N CYS A 82 12.95 -2.96 13.16
CA CYS A 82 11.71 -3.66 12.82
C CYS A 82 11.76 -5.15 13.17
N GLY A 83 12.90 -5.82 12.96
CA GLY A 83 13.12 -7.19 13.38
C GLY A 83 13.04 -7.36 14.90
N LEU A 84 13.67 -6.46 15.67
CA LEU A 84 13.61 -6.48 17.13
C LEU A 84 12.19 -6.22 17.67
N LEU A 85 11.42 -5.32 17.05
CA LEU A 85 10.02 -5.08 17.43
C LEU A 85 9.15 -6.30 17.15
N LEU A 86 9.40 -7.02 16.04
CA LEU A 86 8.71 -8.27 15.75
C LEU A 86 9.05 -9.37 16.76
N LEU A 87 10.31 -9.47 17.18
CA LEU A 87 10.70 -10.41 18.24
C LEU A 87 10.04 -10.08 19.58
N ASP A 88 9.94 -8.79 19.93
CA ASP A 88 9.24 -8.38 21.15
C ASP A 88 7.72 -8.62 21.06
N LEU A 89 7.09 -8.42 19.89
CA LEU A 89 5.70 -8.81 19.63
C LEU A 89 5.48 -10.30 19.94
N LEU A 90 6.32 -11.18 19.38
CA LEU A 90 6.23 -12.64 19.59
C LEU A 90 6.46 -13.02 21.06
N ARG A 91 7.43 -12.36 21.72
CA ARG A 91 7.70 -12.57 23.15
C ARG A 91 6.50 -12.22 24.02
N GLN A 92 5.79 -11.12 23.72
CA GLN A 92 4.63 -10.67 24.48
C GLN A 92 3.39 -11.54 24.23
N ARG A 93 3.13 -11.93 22.98
CA ARG A 93 1.99 -12.79 22.62
C ARG A 93 2.16 -14.26 23.01
N ARG A 94 3.40 -14.73 23.20
CA ARG A 94 3.72 -16.11 23.59
C ARG A 94 3.08 -17.16 22.66
N GLY A 95 3.45 -17.12 21.38
CA GLY A 95 2.96 -18.06 20.37
C GLY A 95 3.72 -17.94 19.04
N PRO A 96 3.41 -18.82 18.06
CA PRO A 96 3.94 -18.69 16.71
C PRO A 96 3.42 -17.41 16.02
N LEU A 97 4.18 -16.91 15.06
CA LEU A 97 3.79 -15.74 14.25
C LEU A 97 2.47 -15.94 13.52
N SER A 98 2.11 -17.17 13.16
CA SER A 98 0.84 -17.49 12.51
C SER A 98 -0.37 -17.06 13.34
N GLN A 99 -0.34 -17.24 14.67
CA GLN A 99 -1.45 -16.81 15.53
C GLN A 99 -1.62 -15.29 15.53
N VAL A 100 -0.51 -14.54 15.52
CA VAL A 100 -0.55 -13.08 15.46
C VAL A 100 -1.01 -12.58 14.08
N LEU A 101 -0.71 -13.36 13.02
CA LEU A 101 -1.26 -13.09 11.69
C LEU A 101 -2.76 -13.33 11.66
N ASP A 102 -3.25 -14.42 12.26
CA ASP A 102 -4.69 -14.70 12.38
C ASP A 102 -5.40 -13.55 13.12
N GLU A 103 -4.86 -13.08 14.26
CA GLU A 103 -5.37 -11.90 14.98
C GLU A 103 -5.41 -10.63 14.10
N LEU A 104 -4.37 -10.41 13.30
CA LEU A 104 -4.32 -9.26 12.40
C LEU A 104 -5.38 -9.37 11.30
N GLU A 105 -5.52 -10.54 10.69
CA GLU A 105 -6.48 -10.83 9.63
C GLU A 105 -7.93 -10.75 10.12
N GLU A 106 -8.22 -11.09 11.38
CA GLU A 106 -9.53 -10.85 12.00
C GLU A 106 -9.89 -9.35 12.03
N ILE A 107 -8.89 -8.47 12.14
CA ILE A 107 -9.08 -7.01 12.19
C ILE A 107 -9.16 -6.41 10.79
N VAL A 108 -8.24 -6.80 9.90
CA VAL A 108 -8.05 -6.12 8.61
C VAL A 108 -8.64 -6.87 7.43
N GLY A 109 -9.03 -8.13 7.61
CA GLY A 109 -9.37 -9.07 6.55
C GLY A 109 -8.14 -9.66 5.87
N THR A 110 -8.37 -10.66 5.02
CA THR A 110 -7.34 -11.21 4.13
C THR A 110 -7.21 -10.37 2.87
N TRP A 111 -5.98 -10.18 2.40
CA TRP A 111 -5.71 -9.44 1.16
C TRP A 111 -4.56 -10.08 0.40
N ALA A 112 -4.76 -10.25 -0.90
CA ALA A 112 -3.74 -10.61 -1.86
C ALA A 112 -3.22 -9.35 -2.55
N TYR A 113 -1.90 -9.30 -2.79
CA TYR A 113 -1.22 -8.17 -3.39
C TYR A 113 -0.28 -8.66 -4.50
N ARG A 114 -0.33 -8.04 -5.68
CA ARG A 114 0.60 -8.32 -6.78
C ARG A 114 1.03 -7.06 -7.51
N ARG A 115 2.25 -7.12 -8.04
CA ARG A 115 2.80 -6.14 -8.98
C ARG A 115 3.07 -6.80 -10.32
N LEU A 116 2.74 -6.12 -11.40
CA LEU A 116 3.09 -6.45 -12.77
C LEU A 116 3.93 -5.32 -13.36
N ASP A 117 5.12 -5.65 -13.87
CA ASP A 117 6.01 -4.71 -14.54
C ASP A 117 5.88 -4.91 -16.06
N LEU A 118 5.44 -3.87 -16.77
CA LEU A 118 5.25 -3.87 -18.22
C LEU A 118 6.33 -3.02 -18.89
N PRO A 119 6.94 -3.46 -20.00
CA PRO A 119 7.86 -2.62 -20.76
C PRO A 119 7.19 -1.32 -21.24
N LEU A 120 7.84 -0.18 -21.00
CA LEU A 120 7.39 1.13 -21.45
C LEU A 120 8.43 1.75 -22.41
N PRO A 121 8.42 1.34 -23.68
CA PRO A 121 9.33 1.89 -24.68
C PRO A 121 9.08 3.40 -24.85
N PRO A 122 10.11 4.20 -25.19
CA PRO A 122 9.98 5.65 -25.35
C PRO A 122 8.80 6.08 -26.24
N ALA A 123 8.57 5.36 -27.34
CA ALA A 123 7.47 5.63 -28.28
C ALA A 123 6.06 5.54 -27.66
N ARG A 124 5.88 4.81 -26.55
CA ARG A 124 4.58 4.67 -25.86
C ARG A 124 4.41 5.61 -24.67
N ARG A 125 5.46 6.34 -24.24
CA ARG A 125 5.44 7.12 -22.99
C ARG A 125 4.37 8.20 -22.98
N ASP A 126 4.27 8.98 -24.06
CA ASP A 126 3.32 10.10 -24.13
C ASP A 126 1.88 9.62 -24.25
N ALA A 127 1.65 8.53 -25.00
CA ALA A 127 0.34 7.89 -25.09
C ALA A 127 -0.13 7.37 -23.73
N VAL A 128 0.73 6.64 -23.01
CA VAL A 128 0.42 6.14 -21.67
C VAL A 128 0.20 7.28 -20.69
N ARG A 129 1.07 8.31 -20.69
CA ARG A 129 0.90 9.50 -19.83
C ARG A 129 -0.46 10.17 -20.10
N SER A 130 -0.81 10.38 -21.36
CA SER A 130 -2.08 10.99 -21.75
C SER A 130 -3.26 10.13 -21.32
N ARG A 131 -3.19 8.80 -21.49
CA ARG A 131 -4.21 7.86 -21.03
C ARG A 131 -4.42 7.96 -19.52
N LEU A 132 -3.33 7.90 -18.74
CA LEU A 132 -3.37 8.00 -17.28
C LEU A 132 -3.93 9.35 -16.82
N GLN A 133 -3.69 10.43 -17.56
CA GLN A 133 -4.21 11.79 -17.27
C GLN A 133 -5.63 12.03 -17.76
N SER A 134 -6.14 11.20 -18.66
CA SER A 134 -7.46 11.38 -19.24
C SER A 134 -8.57 11.15 -18.21
N ALA A 135 -9.72 11.81 -18.43
CA ALA A 135 -10.95 11.52 -17.69
C ALA A 135 -11.58 10.17 -18.09
N ALA A 136 -11.15 9.61 -19.23
CA ALA A 136 -11.63 8.34 -19.75
C ALA A 136 -10.97 7.16 -19.01
N LYS A 137 -11.48 6.89 -17.81
CA LYS A 137 -11.14 5.72 -16.99
C LYS A 137 -12.21 4.64 -17.10
N PRO A 138 -11.88 3.37 -16.81
CA PRO A 138 -12.90 2.33 -16.71
C PRO A 138 -13.87 2.68 -15.57
N ALA A 139 -15.18 2.61 -15.83
CA ALA A 139 -16.20 2.75 -14.79
C ALA A 139 -16.30 1.49 -13.91
N ARG A 140 -15.86 0.34 -14.44
CA ARG A 140 -15.80 -0.94 -13.74
C ARG A 140 -14.52 -1.69 -14.12
N LEU A 141 -14.00 -2.48 -13.18
CA LEU A 141 -12.88 -3.42 -13.39
C LEU A 141 -13.18 -4.74 -12.68
N ALA A 142 -12.95 -5.87 -13.35
CA ALA A 142 -13.32 -7.21 -12.89
C ALA A 142 -14.81 -7.30 -12.47
N GLY A 143 -15.68 -6.52 -13.13
CA GLY A 143 -17.08 -6.43 -12.75
C GLY A 143 -17.33 -5.70 -11.41
N LEU A 144 -16.39 -4.95 -10.86
CA LEU A 144 -16.55 -4.08 -9.68
C LEU A 144 -16.62 -2.61 -10.09
N ALA A 145 -17.49 -1.82 -9.47
CA ALA A 145 -17.55 -0.38 -9.70
C ALA A 145 -16.29 0.35 -9.19
N VAL A 146 -15.78 1.29 -9.99
CA VAL A 146 -14.78 2.27 -9.54
C VAL A 146 -15.49 3.35 -8.74
N VAL A 147 -15.19 3.44 -7.44
CA VAL A 147 -15.86 4.35 -6.50
C VAL A 147 -15.04 5.61 -6.21
N ASP A 148 -13.73 5.56 -6.39
CA ASP A 148 -12.86 6.72 -6.20
C ASP A 148 -11.58 6.61 -7.06
N GLU A 149 -10.85 7.72 -7.20
CA GLU A 149 -9.53 7.74 -7.83
C GLU A 149 -8.52 8.62 -7.07
N SER A 150 -7.24 8.27 -7.19
CA SER A 150 -6.13 9.13 -6.77
C SER A 150 -5.15 9.27 -7.94
N ARG A 151 -4.69 10.51 -8.13
CA ARG A 151 -3.68 10.88 -9.15
C ARG A 151 -2.33 11.25 -8.54
N LEU A 152 -2.12 10.86 -7.27
CA LEU A 152 -0.97 11.26 -6.47
C LEU A 152 0.38 10.84 -7.08
N ASP A 153 0.45 9.62 -7.61
CA ASP A 153 1.64 9.09 -8.31
C ASP A 153 1.21 7.98 -9.29
N GLY A 154 0.67 8.42 -10.43
CA GLY A 154 0.01 7.57 -11.42
C GLY A 154 -1.51 7.67 -11.34
N LEU A 155 -2.23 6.65 -11.80
CA LEU A 155 -3.68 6.53 -11.66
C LEU A 155 -3.98 5.36 -10.73
N LYS A 156 -4.50 5.66 -9.53
CA LYS A 156 -5.06 4.68 -8.61
C LYS A 156 -6.57 4.71 -8.69
N LEU A 157 -7.18 3.54 -8.83
CA LEU A 157 -8.62 3.34 -8.87
C LEU A 157 -9.02 2.49 -7.66
N TYR A 158 -9.95 3.01 -6.86
CA TYR A 158 -10.51 2.29 -5.72
C TYR A 158 -11.84 1.66 -6.12
N LEU A 159 -12.07 0.41 -5.71
CA LEU A 159 -13.22 -0.39 -6.09
C LEU A 159 -14.19 -0.57 -4.92
N GLU A 160 -15.45 -0.85 -5.22
CA GLU A 160 -16.54 -0.91 -4.24
C GLU A 160 -16.35 -1.94 -3.11
N ASN A 161 -15.55 -2.99 -3.32
CA ASN A 161 -15.22 -3.98 -2.29
C ASN A 161 -13.93 -3.65 -1.51
N GLY A 162 -13.34 -2.48 -1.73
CA GLY A 162 -12.09 -2.04 -1.11
C GLY A 162 -10.81 -2.48 -1.85
N ALA A 163 -10.93 -3.29 -2.91
CA ALA A 163 -9.80 -3.56 -3.80
C ALA A 163 -9.35 -2.27 -4.52
N TRP A 164 -8.11 -2.26 -5.00
CA TRP A 164 -7.60 -1.13 -5.76
C TRP A 164 -6.60 -1.56 -6.83
N VAL A 165 -6.49 -0.73 -7.87
CA VAL A 165 -5.53 -0.88 -8.97
C VAL A 165 -4.76 0.43 -9.11
N LEU A 166 -3.44 0.39 -9.05
CA LEU A 166 -2.57 1.54 -9.30
C LEU A 166 -1.71 1.29 -10.53
N ILE A 167 -1.77 2.22 -11.48
CA ILE A 167 -0.94 2.20 -12.69
C ILE A 167 -0.03 3.43 -12.68
N ARG A 168 1.29 3.22 -12.70
CA ARG A 168 2.26 4.31 -12.67
C ARG A 168 3.52 4.03 -13.50
N PRO A 169 4.04 5.01 -14.25
CA PRO A 169 5.36 4.89 -14.85
C PRO A 169 6.43 4.75 -13.76
N SER A 170 7.42 3.90 -13.99
CA SER A 170 8.61 3.87 -13.13
C SER A 170 9.43 5.16 -13.34
N GLY A 171 9.93 5.73 -12.24
CA GLY A 171 10.79 6.91 -12.29
C GLY A 171 12.23 6.60 -12.68
N THR A 172 12.68 5.36 -12.47
CA THR A 172 14.08 4.95 -12.64
C THR A 172 14.29 3.96 -13.79
N GLU A 173 13.22 3.35 -14.29
CA GLU A 173 13.30 2.28 -15.29
C GLU A 173 12.30 2.55 -16.43
N PRO A 174 12.55 2.06 -17.65
CA PRO A 174 11.61 2.16 -18.76
C PRO A 174 10.46 1.15 -18.61
N LEU A 175 9.78 1.18 -17.48
CA LEU A 175 8.70 0.26 -17.09
C LEU A 175 7.44 1.04 -16.70
N LEU A 176 6.29 0.42 -16.95
CA LEU A 176 4.99 0.80 -16.41
C LEU A 176 4.62 -0.24 -15.35
N ARG A 177 4.39 0.19 -14.12
CA ARG A 177 4.07 -0.72 -13.01
C ARG A 177 2.56 -0.69 -12.76
N VAL A 178 1.98 -1.88 -12.66
CA VAL A 178 0.59 -2.09 -12.25
C VAL A 178 0.61 -2.81 -10.90
N TYR A 179 0.08 -2.18 -9.87
CA TYR A 179 -0.07 -2.73 -8.53
C TYR A 179 -1.54 -3.00 -8.28
N VAL A 180 -1.85 -4.15 -7.69
CA VAL A 180 -3.21 -4.53 -7.36
C VAL A 180 -3.24 -5.14 -5.97
N GLU A 181 -4.24 -4.76 -5.20
CA GLU A 181 -4.60 -5.42 -3.96
C GLU A 181 -6.11 -5.72 -3.96
N ALA A 182 -6.46 -6.93 -3.55
CA ALA A 182 -7.85 -7.35 -3.42
C ALA A 182 -8.01 -8.44 -2.34
N PRO A 183 -9.22 -8.70 -1.83
CA PRO A 183 -9.42 -9.72 -0.80
C PRO A 183 -9.01 -11.13 -1.22
N GLU A 184 -9.27 -11.52 -2.48
CA GLU A 184 -8.93 -12.84 -3.01
C GLU A 184 -7.81 -12.81 -4.09
N PRO A 185 -6.90 -13.80 -4.13
CA PRO A 185 -5.87 -13.89 -5.17
C PRO A 185 -6.42 -13.93 -6.61
N GLU A 186 -7.53 -14.66 -6.83
CA GLU A 186 -8.16 -14.76 -8.15
C GLU A 186 -8.66 -13.40 -8.63
N ARG A 187 -9.11 -12.56 -7.70
CA ARG A 187 -9.54 -11.19 -7.99
C ARG A 187 -8.37 -10.33 -8.44
N VAL A 188 -7.22 -10.47 -7.81
CA VAL A 188 -5.99 -9.77 -8.20
C VAL A 188 -5.62 -10.07 -9.64
N ASP A 189 -5.72 -11.34 -10.05
CA ASP A 189 -5.36 -11.78 -11.40
C ASP A 189 -6.31 -11.23 -12.47
N GLN A 190 -7.62 -11.22 -12.18
CA GLN A 190 -8.62 -10.61 -13.05
C GLN A 190 -8.38 -9.10 -13.24
N LEU A 191 -8.12 -8.40 -12.13
CA LEU A 191 -7.86 -6.95 -12.15
C LEU A 191 -6.57 -6.61 -12.90
N LEU A 192 -5.51 -7.40 -12.74
CA LEU A 192 -4.27 -7.24 -13.51
C LEU A 192 -4.50 -7.43 -15.01
N ALA A 193 -5.27 -8.45 -15.40
CA ALA A 193 -5.58 -8.72 -16.79
C ALA A 193 -6.38 -7.57 -17.43
N GLU A 194 -7.43 -7.08 -16.76
CA GLU A 194 -8.24 -5.97 -17.28
C GLU A 194 -7.47 -4.64 -17.30
N ALA A 195 -6.68 -4.35 -16.27
CA ALA A 195 -5.83 -3.16 -16.25
C ALA A 195 -4.84 -3.16 -17.42
N ARG A 196 -4.26 -4.32 -17.74
CA ARG A 196 -3.39 -4.49 -18.90
C ARG A 196 -4.13 -4.26 -20.22
N GLN A 197 -5.31 -4.86 -20.39
CA GLN A 197 -6.12 -4.69 -21.61
C GLN A 197 -6.50 -3.22 -21.82
N TRP A 198 -6.90 -2.51 -20.76
CA TRP A 198 -7.22 -1.09 -20.83
C TRP A 198 -6.04 -0.22 -21.27
N LEU A 199 -4.81 -0.61 -20.93
CA LEU A 199 -3.58 0.08 -21.36
C LEU A 199 -3.15 -0.23 -22.80
N GLU A 200 -3.67 -1.30 -23.40
CA GLU A 200 -3.39 -1.72 -24.77
C GLU A 200 -4.40 -1.15 -25.78
N GLN A 201 -5.56 -0.69 -25.31
CA GLN A 201 -6.53 0.11 -26.09
C GLN A 201 -6.02 1.53 -26.35
#